data_AF-A0A1X6P5U4-F1
#
_entry.id   AF-A0A1X6P5U4-F1
#
_cell.length_a   1.000
_cell.length_b   1.000
_cell.length_c   1.000
_cell.angle_alpha   90.00
_cell.angle_beta   90.00
_cell.angle_gamma   90.00
#
_symmetry.space_group_name_H-M   'P 1'
#
loop_
_entity.id
_entity.type
_entity.pdbx_description
1 polymer ?
#
loop_
_entity_poly.entity_id
_entity_poly.type
_entity_poly.pdbx_seq_one_letter_code
_entity_poly.pdbx_strand_id
1 'polypeptide(L)'
;MSPPAPAAVAAAVAPSKVDDGTRCGTSVTNADGTAGRPRYETTFLYNEDGAADLDTFEADVIAGFAAPDRFFPSKYFYDDAGSDVFTQMTRSSYYYLTRAENENLATNGAAMLAAAGVCGGAATAGRPVNLIELGAGDGTKTVTLLNAIRDGGSGKDCGGGASPVTYVPIDISWGAMRSLYAAVEGTTGGLSPVRVHGYVADYFDALDTLRDAEWTHGLGGSASDNSPGATLPHNVVVYLGSTVGNVTGAELVSFLAAIRARLNDGDHLLLGYDLLQTPAKHLATYPADRTVGDLFEAILDRMRRELDADISDGALDVEVVFDEADGAVLGRFVSTRDHVLAVGRGARRRDFPLRSGERIHVLLCRKFKRDGMAAAASEAGFELQQTWTDATGRFADSLFRAV
;
A
#
# COMPACT_ATOMS: atom_id res chain seq x y z
N MET A 1 23.01 25.42 -0.30
CA MET A 1 22.93 23.97 -0.56
C MET A 1 21.81 23.47 0.32
N SER A 2 20.69 23.03 -0.26
CA SER A 2 19.65 22.36 0.51
C SER A 2 20.21 21.04 1.05
N PRO A 3 19.91 20.66 2.30
CA PRO A 3 20.32 19.35 2.82
C PRO A 3 19.73 18.23 1.95
N PRO A 4 20.40 17.07 1.84
CA PRO A 4 19.85 15.90 1.15
C PRO A 4 18.50 15.50 1.76
N ALA A 5 17.64 14.88 0.95
CA ALA A 5 16.38 14.33 1.43
C ALA A 5 16.67 13.29 2.55
N PRO A 6 15.91 13.30 3.66
CA PRO A 6 16.14 12.38 4.77
C PRO A 6 15.99 10.93 4.29
N ALA A 7 16.87 10.06 4.78
CA ALA A 7 16.82 8.63 4.49
C ALA A 7 15.52 8.00 5.02
N ALA A 8 14.84 7.24 4.15
CA ALA A 8 13.74 6.30 4.39
C ALA A 8 12.68 6.66 5.47
N VAL A 9 11.83 7.64 5.17
CA VAL A 9 10.50 7.80 5.81
C VAL A 9 9.47 6.77 5.27
N ALA A 10 9.92 5.92 4.33
CA ALA A 10 9.06 5.14 3.48
C ALA A 10 8.32 4.02 4.21
N ALA A 11 7.04 3.86 3.86
CA ALA A 11 6.21 2.73 4.28
C ALA A 11 6.70 1.41 3.65
N ALA A 12 7.46 1.48 2.56
CA ALA A 12 8.06 0.33 1.89
C ALA A 12 9.51 0.18 2.33
N VAL A 13 9.78 -0.80 3.18
CA VAL A 13 11.17 -1.19 3.48
C VAL A 13 11.71 -1.87 2.23
N ALA A 14 12.81 -1.32 1.67
CA ALA A 14 13.61 -2.05 0.70
C ALA A 14 13.96 -3.44 1.28
N PRO A 15 13.95 -4.52 0.49
CA PRO A 15 13.92 -5.88 0.99
C PRO A 15 15.00 -6.12 2.06
N SER A 16 14.58 -6.34 3.30
CA SER A 16 15.45 -6.92 4.32
C SER A 16 15.51 -8.42 4.06
N LYS A 17 16.70 -9.03 4.14
CA LYS A 17 16.81 -10.49 4.10
C LYS A 17 16.12 -11.05 5.34
N VAL A 18 14.89 -11.53 5.20
CA VAL A 18 14.22 -12.30 6.24
C VAL A 18 14.89 -13.68 6.27
N ASP A 19 15.34 -14.06 7.47
CA ASP A 19 15.89 -15.39 7.79
C ASP A 19 14.82 -16.46 7.55
N ASP A 20 15.17 -17.62 6.98
CA ASP A 20 14.20 -18.57 6.38
C ASP A 20 13.25 -19.29 7.37
N GLY A 21 13.35 -18.97 8.67
CA GLY A 21 12.99 -19.89 9.74
C GLY A 21 11.61 -19.76 10.38
N THR A 22 10.70 -18.87 9.95
CA THR A 22 9.40 -18.74 10.66
C THR A 22 8.23 -18.37 9.75
N ARG A 23 7.81 -19.31 8.89
CA ARG A 23 6.49 -19.24 8.23
C ARG A 23 5.41 -19.61 9.24
N CYS A 24 4.68 -18.64 9.77
CA CYS A 24 3.51 -18.88 10.62
C CYS A 24 2.31 -19.36 9.77
N GLY A 25 1.42 -20.14 10.36
CA GLY A 25 0.47 -21.01 9.66
C GLY A 25 -0.65 -20.31 8.86
N THR A 26 -1.21 -21.03 7.90
CA THR A 26 -2.50 -20.73 7.26
C THR A 26 -3.64 -20.93 8.25
N SER A 27 -4.42 -19.90 8.55
CA SER A 27 -5.71 -20.05 9.24
C SER A 27 -6.85 -19.98 8.22
N VAL A 28 -7.60 -21.08 8.13
CA VAL A 28 -8.76 -21.20 7.24
C VAL A 28 -10.01 -20.89 8.05
N THR A 29 -10.76 -19.84 7.68
CA THR A 29 -12.08 -19.60 8.26
C THR A 29 -13.15 -19.54 7.16
N ASN A 30 -14.12 -20.45 7.25
CA ASN A 30 -15.38 -20.31 6.53
C ASN A 30 -16.24 -19.32 7.32
N ALA A 31 -16.66 -18.22 6.71
CA ALA A 31 -17.64 -17.31 7.31
C ALA A 31 -19.00 -18.00 7.59
N ASP A 32 -19.29 -19.14 6.94
CA ASP A 32 -20.61 -19.80 6.96
C ASP A 32 -20.62 -21.25 7.48
N GLY A 33 -19.46 -21.83 7.86
CA GLY A 33 -19.39 -23.20 8.39
C GLY A 33 -19.84 -24.33 7.44
N THR A 34 -19.98 -24.09 6.13
CA THR A 34 -20.42 -25.12 5.18
C THR A 34 -19.26 -26.03 4.71
N ALA A 35 -19.55 -27.31 4.44
CA ALA A 35 -18.59 -28.28 3.94
C ALA A 35 -18.27 -28.03 2.46
N GLY A 36 -17.21 -27.29 2.18
CA GLY A 36 -16.66 -26.95 0.86
C GLY A 36 -15.27 -26.32 1.00
N ARG A 37 -14.53 -26.14 -0.11
CA ARG A 37 -13.27 -25.35 -0.08
C ARG A 37 -13.57 -23.92 0.37
N PRO A 38 -12.74 -23.30 1.22
CA PRO A 38 -13.02 -22.00 1.80
C PRO A 38 -13.17 -20.90 0.74
N ARG A 39 -14.14 -20.00 0.93
CA ARG A 39 -14.36 -18.83 0.06
C ARG A 39 -13.32 -17.73 0.30
N TYR A 40 -12.84 -17.64 1.54
CA TYR A 40 -11.80 -16.74 1.99
C TYR A 40 -10.69 -17.58 2.61
N GLU A 41 -9.47 -17.41 2.08
CA GLU A 41 -8.25 -17.95 2.68
C GLU A 41 -7.40 -16.76 3.14
N THR A 42 -6.74 -16.87 4.29
CA THR A 42 -5.79 -15.85 4.77
C THR A 42 -4.48 -16.51 5.16
N THR A 43 -3.39 -16.00 4.61
CA THR A 43 -2.03 -16.37 4.99
C THR A 43 -1.44 -15.28 5.86
N PHE A 44 -0.98 -15.65 7.05
CA PHE A 44 -0.32 -14.75 7.98
C PHE A 44 1.19 -14.97 7.87
N LEU A 45 1.92 -13.99 7.33
CA LEU A 45 3.39 -14.04 7.33
C LEU A 45 3.97 -13.43 8.60
N TYR A 46 3.14 -12.75 9.39
CA TYR A 46 3.42 -12.28 10.74
C TYR A 46 2.43 -12.87 11.74
N ASN A 47 2.59 -12.59 13.03
CA ASN A 47 1.67 -13.07 14.06
C ASN A 47 0.25 -12.47 13.85
N GLU A 48 -0.80 -13.22 14.22
CA GLU A 48 -2.22 -12.91 13.96
C GLU A 48 -2.69 -11.52 14.45
N ASP A 49 -1.97 -10.92 15.39
CA ASP A 49 -2.27 -9.60 15.95
C ASP A 49 -1.72 -8.43 15.10
N GLY A 50 -1.20 -8.67 13.90
CA GLY A 50 -0.61 -7.61 13.05
C GLY A 50 0.69 -7.03 13.61
N ALA A 51 1.26 -7.66 14.64
CA ALA A 51 2.60 -7.43 15.11
C ALA A 51 3.59 -7.90 14.04
N ALA A 52 3.85 -7.05 13.02
CA ALA A 52 5.17 -6.99 12.43
C ALA A 52 6.16 -7.16 13.59
N ASP A 53 6.98 -8.22 13.53
CA ASP A 53 7.77 -8.73 14.64
C ASP A 53 8.21 -7.58 15.54
N LEU A 54 7.74 -7.56 16.79
CA LEU A 54 7.94 -6.43 17.69
C LEU A 54 9.43 -6.10 17.86
N ASP A 55 10.32 -7.08 17.64
CA ASP A 55 11.76 -6.87 17.55
C ASP A 55 12.17 -6.07 16.30
N THR A 56 11.56 -6.31 15.14
CA THR A 56 11.72 -5.50 13.92
C THR A 56 11.19 -4.08 14.12
N PHE A 57 9.99 -3.91 14.72
CA PHE A 57 9.48 -2.58 15.06
C PHE A 57 10.46 -1.81 15.97
N GLU A 58 10.93 -2.45 17.04
CA GLU A 58 11.91 -1.87 17.95
C GLU A 58 13.22 -1.50 17.26
N ALA A 59 13.73 -2.40 16.40
CA ALA A 59 14.96 -2.18 15.65
C ALA A 59 14.84 -1.00 14.67
N ASP A 60 13.75 -0.92 13.91
CA ASP A 60 13.49 0.15 12.95
C ASP A 60 13.37 1.51 13.65
N VAL A 61 12.69 1.57 14.81
CA VAL A 61 12.58 2.81 15.59
C VAL A 61 13.92 3.25 16.16
N ILE A 62 14.68 2.32 16.75
CA ILE A 62 16.02 2.63 17.27
C ILE A 62 16.94 3.11 16.15
N ALA A 63 16.93 2.47 14.99
CA ALA A 63 17.73 2.85 13.83
C ALA A 63 17.34 4.25 13.31
N GLY A 64 16.04 4.51 13.17
CA GLY A 64 15.53 5.81 12.72
C GLY A 64 15.86 6.95 13.69
N PHE A 65 15.77 6.70 14.99
CA PHE A 65 16.11 7.70 16.00
C PHE A 65 17.64 7.88 16.15
N ALA A 66 18.45 6.88 15.81
CA ALA A 66 19.91 6.98 15.83
C ALA A 66 20.49 7.68 14.59
N ALA A 67 19.70 7.86 13.52
CA ALA A 67 20.16 8.48 12.29
C ALA A 67 20.54 9.97 12.49
N PRO A 68 21.52 10.51 11.72
CA PRO A 68 21.86 11.94 11.78
C PRO A 68 20.68 12.85 11.47
N ASP A 69 19.90 12.49 10.45
CA ASP A 69 18.59 13.05 10.15
C ASP A 69 17.55 12.06 10.67
N ARG A 70 17.06 12.28 11.89
CA ARG A 70 16.19 11.32 12.57
C ARG A 70 14.89 11.14 11.81
N PHE A 71 14.45 9.89 11.71
CA PHE A 71 13.20 9.55 11.09
C PHE A 71 12.48 8.42 11.84
N PHE A 72 11.24 8.21 11.46
CA PHE A 72 10.39 7.13 11.91
C PHE A 72 9.66 6.56 10.67
N PRO A 73 9.69 5.24 10.42
CA PRO A 73 9.03 4.65 9.25
C PRO A 73 7.50 4.74 9.31
N SER A 74 6.89 5.39 8.33
CA SER A 74 5.43 5.63 8.29
C SER A 74 4.58 4.36 8.26
N LYS A 75 5.11 3.19 7.89
CA LYS A 75 4.37 1.92 7.93
C LYS A 75 3.80 1.59 9.32
N TYR A 76 4.44 2.06 10.40
CA TYR A 76 3.95 1.78 11.75
C TYR A 76 2.79 2.67 12.20
N PHE A 77 2.34 3.62 11.37
CA PHE A 77 1.05 4.28 11.58
C PHE A 77 -0.12 3.30 11.55
N TYR A 78 0.02 2.15 10.87
CA TYR A 78 -1.11 1.29 10.53
C TYR A 78 -1.21 0.05 11.43
N ASP A 79 -1.09 0.23 12.75
CA ASP A 79 -1.74 -0.72 13.67
C ASP A 79 -3.27 -0.55 13.60
N ASP A 80 -4.04 -1.36 14.33
CA ASP A 80 -5.51 -1.27 14.28
C ASP A 80 -6.01 0.16 14.63
N ALA A 81 -5.43 0.79 15.65
CA ALA A 81 -5.85 2.13 16.09
C ALA A 81 -5.52 3.22 15.06
N GLY A 82 -4.30 3.24 14.52
CA GLY A 82 -3.93 4.22 13.51
C GLY A 82 -4.60 3.97 12.15
N SER A 83 -4.94 2.72 11.83
CA SER A 83 -5.78 2.37 10.67
C SER A 83 -7.20 2.95 10.79
N ASP A 84 -7.78 2.93 12.00
CA ASP A 84 -9.07 3.57 12.26
C ASP A 84 -9.01 5.09 12.09
N VAL A 85 -7.95 5.74 12.58
CA VAL A 85 -7.73 7.18 12.37
C VAL A 85 -7.57 7.49 10.88
N PHE A 86 -6.81 6.69 10.14
CA PHE A 86 -6.67 6.84 8.70
C PHE A 86 -8.02 6.68 7.99
N THR A 87 -8.84 5.71 8.39
CA THR A 87 -10.21 5.53 7.85
C THR A 87 -11.10 6.75 8.11
N GLN A 88 -10.95 7.43 9.25
CA GLN A 88 -11.64 8.70 9.50
C GLN A 88 -11.11 9.82 8.60
N MET A 89 -9.79 9.88 8.41
CA MET A 89 -9.14 10.83 7.50
C MET A 89 -9.68 10.68 6.09
N THR A 90 -9.80 9.45 5.56
CA THR A 90 -10.29 9.21 4.20
C THR A 90 -11.73 9.66 3.96
N ARG A 91 -12.55 9.74 5.01
CA ARG A 91 -13.96 10.19 4.97
C ARG A 91 -14.10 11.69 5.21
N SER A 92 -13.05 12.36 5.66
CA SER A 92 -13.07 13.78 5.99
C SER A 92 -13.23 14.68 4.75
N SER A 93 -13.87 15.84 4.90
CA SER A 93 -14.10 16.76 3.78
C SER A 93 -12.82 17.37 3.20
N TYR A 94 -11.74 17.47 3.99
CA TYR A 94 -10.47 18.05 3.56
C TYR A 94 -9.56 17.03 2.84
N TYR A 95 -9.67 15.73 3.14
CA TYR A 95 -8.89 14.70 2.45
C TYR A 95 -9.55 14.29 1.14
N TYR A 96 -9.16 14.92 0.02
CA TYR A 96 -9.85 14.68 -1.26
C TYR A 96 -9.43 13.39 -1.96
N LEU A 97 -8.24 12.85 -1.69
CA LEU A 97 -7.61 11.79 -2.49
C LEU A 97 -8.54 10.59 -2.65
N THR A 98 -9.06 10.07 -1.53
CA THR A 98 -9.96 8.91 -1.54
C THR A 98 -11.23 9.15 -2.35
N ARG A 99 -11.80 10.36 -2.29
CA ARG A 99 -13.00 10.68 -3.07
C ARG A 99 -12.70 10.80 -4.56
N ALA A 100 -11.60 11.45 -4.92
CA ALA A 100 -11.18 11.62 -6.31
C ALA A 100 -10.87 10.26 -6.97
N GLU A 101 -10.14 9.39 -6.27
CA GLU A 101 -9.84 8.06 -6.76
C GLU A 101 -11.11 7.19 -6.85
N ASN A 102 -11.98 7.20 -5.84
CA ASN A 102 -13.27 6.48 -5.90
C ASN A 102 -14.15 6.95 -7.07
N GLU A 103 -14.20 8.25 -7.35
CA GLU A 103 -14.89 8.79 -8.53
C GLU A 103 -14.30 8.22 -9.82
N ASN A 104 -12.96 8.19 -9.92
CA ASN A 104 -12.26 7.67 -11.08
C ASN A 104 -12.52 6.16 -11.27
N LEU A 105 -12.42 5.36 -10.20
CA LEU A 105 -12.70 3.93 -10.21
C LEU A 105 -14.16 3.62 -10.55
N ALA A 106 -15.11 4.41 -10.03
CA ALA A 106 -16.53 4.22 -10.36
C ALA A 106 -16.83 4.54 -11.82
N THR A 107 -16.17 5.55 -12.37
CA THR A 107 -16.39 6.00 -13.76
C THR A 107 -15.67 5.11 -14.77
N ASN A 108 -14.43 4.72 -14.47
CA ASN A 108 -13.50 4.12 -15.43
C ASN A 108 -13.07 2.70 -15.07
N GLY A 109 -13.47 2.16 -13.91
CA GLY A 109 -12.99 0.86 -13.40
C GLY A 109 -13.23 -0.31 -14.36
N ALA A 110 -14.39 -0.37 -15.03
CA ALA A 110 -14.64 -1.39 -16.04
C ALA A 110 -13.67 -1.29 -17.23
N ALA A 111 -13.37 -0.08 -17.69
CA ALA A 111 -12.41 0.16 -18.78
C ALA A 111 -10.97 -0.15 -18.34
N MET A 112 -10.61 0.18 -17.09
CA MET A 112 -9.31 -0.17 -16.49
C MET A 112 -9.11 -1.69 -16.46
N LEU A 113 -10.11 -2.42 -15.97
CA LEU A 113 -10.10 -3.89 -15.89
C LEU A 113 -10.06 -4.54 -17.27
N ALA A 114 -10.80 -4.00 -18.25
CA ALA A 114 -10.75 -4.48 -19.64
C ALA A 114 -9.37 -4.23 -20.27
N ALA A 115 -8.80 -3.04 -20.10
CA ALA A 115 -7.47 -2.70 -20.59
C ALA A 115 -6.37 -3.55 -19.94
N ALA A 116 -6.54 -3.91 -18.66
CA ALA A 116 -5.65 -4.81 -17.93
C ALA A 116 -5.89 -6.29 -18.24
N GLY A 117 -6.78 -6.63 -19.19
CA GLY A 117 -7.06 -8.02 -19.57
C GLY A 117 -7.88 -8.80 -18.53
N VAL A 118 -8.42 -8.18 -17.49
CA VAL A 118 -9.25 -8.86 -16.47
C VAL A 118 -10.60 -9.28 -17.07
N CYS A 119 -11.20 -8.38 -17.86
CA CYS A 119 -12.49 -8.58 -18.51
C CYS A 119 -12.30 -8.85 -20.01
N GLY A 120 -12.32 -10.12 -20.41
CA GLY A 120 -12.37 -10.51 -21.82
C GLY A 120 -11.66 -11.83 -22.09
N GLY A 121 -12.43 -12.90 -22.32
CA GLY A 121 -11.89 -14.24 -22.62
C GLY A 121 -10.94 -14.31 -23.81
N ALA A 122 -10.93 -13.32 -24.72
CA ALA A 122 -9.96 -13.22 -25.81
C ALA A 122 -8.65 -12.52 -25.44
N ALA A 123 -8.66 -11.57 -24.48
CA ALA A 123 -7.47 -10.83 -24.05
C ALA A 123 -6.52 -11.69 -23.21
N THR A 124 -7.08 -12.58 -22.37
CA THR A 124 -6.30 -13.58 -21.61
C THR A 124 -6.34 -14.97 -22.22
N ALA A 125 -7.03 -15.18 -23.35
CA ALA A 125 -7.34 -16.51 -23.90
C ALA A 125 -8.01 -17.46 -22.87
N GLY A 126 -8.75 -16.91 -21.90
CA GLY A 126 -9.43 -17.65 -20.84
C GLY A 126 -8.54 -18.09 -19.67
N ARG A 127 -7.29 -17.61 -19.59
CA ARG A 127 -6.38 -17.89 -18.47
C ARG A 127 -6.89 -17.27 -17.16
N PRO A 128 -6.72 -17.93 -16.00
CA PRO A 128 -7.02 -17.35 -14.69
C PRO A 128 -6.33 -16.00 -14.49
N VAL A 129 -6.97 -15.10 -13.74
CA VAL A 129 -6.44 -13.78 -13.42
C VAL A 129 -6.26 -13.66 -11.92
N ASN A 130 -5.09 -13.21 -11.48
CA ASN A 130 -4.88 -12.78 -10.10
C ASN A 130 -4.95 -11.26 -10.04
N LEU A 131 -5.90 -10.72 -9.27
CA LEU A 131 -5.99 -9.30 -8.95
C LEU A 131 -5.31 -9.08 -7.59
N ILE A 132 -4.04 -8.69 -7.61
CA ILE A 132 -3.19 -8.58 -6.41
C ILE A 132 -3.19 -7.14 -5.94
N GLU A 133 -3.73 -6.85 -4.76
CA GLU A 133 -3.79 -5.48 -4.25
C GLU A 133 -2.77 -5.25 -3.14
N LEU A 134 -1.88 -4.27 -3.34
CA LEU A 134 -0.90 -3.85 -2.34
C LEU A 134 -1.49 -2.75 -1.45
N GLY A 135 -1.57 -3.00 -0.15
CA GLY A 135 -2.15 -2.05 0.81
C GLY A 135 -3.64 -1.91 0.61
N ALA A 136 -4.35 -3.03 0.68
CA ALA A 136 -5.78 -3.12 0.34
C ALA A 136 -6.69 -2.34 1.32
N GLY A 137 -6.20 -2.05 2.52
CA GLY A 137 -6.91 -1.27 3.53
C GLY A 137 -8.28 -1.88 3.87
N ASP A 138 -9.29 -1.02 4.01
CA ASP A 138 -10.67 -1.43 4.33
C ASP A 138 -11.47 -1.95 3.11
N GLY A 139 -10.83 -2.07 1.94
CA GLY A 139 -11.45 -2.58 0.71
C GLY A 139 -12.50 -1.67 0.07
N THR A 140 -12.74 -0.47 0.59
CA THR A 140 -13.81 0.42 0.09
C THR A 140 -13.64 0.80 -1.38
N LYS A 141 -12.40 0.95 -1.85
CA LYS A 141 -12.09 1.24 -3.25
C LYS A 141 -12.22 0.00 -4.11
N THR A 142 -11.66 -1.11 -3.65
CA THR A 142 -11.57 -2.36 -4.41
C THR A 142 -12.93 -2.96 -4.66
N VAL A 143 -13.87 -2.82 -3.74
CA VAL A 143 -15.26 -3.25 -3.93
C VAL A 143 -15.87 -2.65 -5.21
N THR A 144 -15.51 -1.43 -5.61
CA THR A 144 -15.93 -0.85 -6.89
C THR A 144 -15.40 -1.65 -8.09
N LEU A 145 -14.11 -2.02 -8.07
CA LEU A 145 -13.51 -2.84 -9.11
C LEU A 145 -14.11 -4.27 -9.13
N LEU A 146 -14.29 -4.88 -7.97
CA LEU A 146 -14.88 -6.22 -7.85
C LEU A 146 -16.35 -6.24 -8.33
N ASN A 147 -17.12 -5.19 -8.06
CA ASN A 147 -18.45 -5.02 -8.63
C ASN A 147 -18.41 -4.87 -10.14
N ALA A 148 -17.45 -4.14 -10.71
CA ALA A 148 -17.31 -4.05 -12.17
C ALA A 148 -17.01 -5.41 -12.81
N ILE A 149 -16.20 -6.27 -12.16
CA ILE A 149 -15.97 -7.66 -12.59
C ILE A 149 -17.28 -8.47 -12.53
N ARG A 150 -18.06 -8.34 -11.46
CA ARG A 150 -19.35 -9.03 -11.29
C ARG A 150 -20.40 -8.57 -12.30
N ASP A 151 -20.64 -7.26 -12.38
CA ASP A 151 -21.73 -6.64 -13.13
C ASP A 151 -21.47 -6.67 -14.64
N GLY A 152 -20.19 -6.73 -15.04
CA GLY A 152 -19.75 -7.05 -16.39
C GLY A 152 -20.25 -8.40 -16.90
N GLY A 153 -20.79 -9.28 -16.04
CA GLY A 153 -21.58 -10.46 -16.41
C GLY A 153 -22.93 -10.15 -17.07
N SER A 154 -23.34 -8.87 -17.17
CA SER A 154 -24.63 -8.45 -17.75
C SER A 154 -24.53 -7.42 -18.89
N GLY A 155 -23.33 -6.99 -19.28
CA GLY A 155 -23.09 -5.97 -20.32
C GLY A 155 -21.87 -6.29 -21.16
N LYS A 156 -21.90 -5.91 -22.44
CA LYS A 156 -21.10 -6.44 -23.56
C LYS A 156 -19.56 -6.45 -23.46
N ASP A 157 -18.95 -5.88 -22.42
CA ASP A 157 -17.49 -5.78 -22.30
C ASP A 157 -16.85 -6.78 -21.30
N CYS A 158 -17.63 -7.46 -20.44
CA CYS A 158 -17.22 -8.73 -19.79
C CYS A 158 -18.20 -9.89 -20.10
N GLY A 159 -19.13 -9.68 -21.05
CA GLY A 159 -20.25 -10.57 -21.40
C GLY A 159 -19.91 -11.83 -22.22
N GLY A 160 -18.69 -12.34 -22.11
CA GLY A 160 -18.23 -13.54 -22.82
C GLY A 160 -17.22 -14.32 -21.99
N GLY A 161 -17.72 -15.03 -20.97
CA GLY A 161 -16.93 -15.93 -20.10
C GLY A 161 -15.78 -15.22 -19.37
N ALA A 162 -16.04 -14.69 -18.17
CA ALA A 162 -14.98 -14.15 -17.33
C ALA A 162 -13.95 -15.26 -17.00
N SER A 163 -12.67 -14.92 -17.13
CA SER A 163 -11.61 -15.75 -16.57
C SER A 163 -11.84 -15.91 -15.06
N PRO A 164 -11.55 -17.07 -14.46
CA PRO A 164 -11.61 -17.20 -13.01
C PRO A 164 -10.69 -16.16 -12.36
N VAL A 165 -11.25 -15.25 -11.57
CA VAL A 165 -10.49 -14.23 -10.85
C VAL A 165 -10.20 -14.71 -9.44
N THR A 166 -8.94 -14.65 -9.03
CA THR A 166 -8.55 -14.72 -7.63
C THR A 166 -8.17 -13.31 -7.19
N TYR A 167 -8.89 -12.76 -6.22
CA TYR A 167 -8.54 -11.51 -5.57
C TYR A 167 -7.57 -11.79 -4.43
N VAL A 168 -6.44 -11.10 -4.42
CA VAL A 168 -5.32 -11.33 -3.51
C VAL A 168 -5.02 -10.02 -2.78
N PRO A 169 -5.77 -9.66 -1.72
CA PRO A 169 -5.49 -8.48 -0.93
C PRO A 169 -4.27 -8.70 -0.03
N ILE A 170 -3.35 -7.74 -0.01
CA ILE A 170 -2.16 -7.73 0.83
C ILE A 170 -2.21 -6.49 1.71
N ASP A 171 -2.14 -6.68 3.03
CA ASP A 171 -2.04 -5.57 3.98
C ASP A 171 -1.28 -5.99 5.24
N ILE A 172 -0.63 -5.04 5.91
CA ILE A 172 0.04 -5.30 7.20
C ILE A 172 -0.95 -5.32 8.36
N SER A 173 -2.11 -4.67 8.22
CA SER A 173 -3.14 -4.59 9.25
C SER A 173 -4.17 -5.70 9.14
N TRP A 174 -4.24 -6.55 10.16
CA TRP A 174 -5.30 -7.55 10.27
C TRP A 174 -6.68 -6.90 10.46
N GLY A 175 -6.79 -5.83 11.26
CA GLY A 175 -8.03 -5.08 11.42
C GLY A 175 -8.59 -4.53 10.09
N ALA A 176 -7.71 -4.01 9.23
CA ALA A 176 -8.07 -3.56 7.89
C ALA A 176 -8.57 -4.73 7.03
N MET A 177 -7.84 -5.85 7.01
CA MET A 177 -8.19 -7.04 6.24
C MET A 177 -9.56 -7.63 6.65
N ARG A 178 -9.87 -7.65 7.96
CA ARG A 178 -11.20 -8.06 8.45
C ARG A 178 -12.32 -7.14 7.94
N SER A 179 -12.09 -5.83 7.96
CA SER A 179 -13.04 -4.85 7.43
C SER A 179 -13.26 -5.01 5.93
N LEU A 180 -12.18 -5.27 5.19
CA LEU A 180 -12.21 -5.57 3.78
C LEU A 180 -13.04 -6.82 3.48
N TYR A 181 -12.83 -7.93 4.21
CA TYR A 181 -13.64 -9.14 4.00
C TYR A 181 -15.13 -8.89 4.26
N ALA A 182 -15.46 -8.12 5.30
CA ALA A 182 -16.85 -7.73 5.55
C ALA A 182 -17.43 -6.85 4.43
N ALA A 183 -16.64 -5.91 3.89
CA ALA A 183 -17.06 -5.03 2.80
C ALA A 183 -17.27 -5.81 1.48
N VAL A 184 -16.35 -6.73 1.17
CA VAL A 184 -16.47 -7.66 0.03
C VAL A 184 -17.73 -8.51 0.21
N GLU A 185 -17.88 -9.22 1.32
CA GLU A 185 -19.06 -10.08 1.58
C GLU A 185 -20.37 -9.29 1.46
N GLY A 186 -20.47 -8.16 2.16
CA GLY A 186 -21.69 -7.36 2.24
C GLY A 186 -22.09 -6.69 0.92
N THR A 187 -21.13 -6.28 0.10
CA THR A 187 -21.44 -5.56 -1.16
C THR A 187 -21.63 -6.49 -2.34
N THR A 188 -20.97 -7.65 -2.30
CA THR A 188 -20.89 -8.54 -3.45
C THR A 188 -21.71 -9.82 -3.30
N GLY A 189 -22.21 -10.11 -2.09
CA GLY A 189 -22.85 -11.39 -1.77
C GLY A 189 -21.85 -12.55 -1.72
N GLY A 190 -20.60 -12.26 -1.32
CA GLY A 190 -19.51 -13.23 -1.24
C GLY A 190 -18.98 -13.69 -2.59
N LEU A 191 -18.86 -12.74 -3.55
CA LEU A 191 -18.40 -12.88 -4.95
C LEU A 191 -18.35 -14.31 -5.48
N SER A 192 -19.48 -14.87 -5.92
CA SER A 192 -19.41 -15.97 -6.88
C SER A 192 -19.19 -15.37 -8.28
N PRO A 193 -18.08 -15.64 -9.01
CA PRO A 193 -17.06 -16.69 -8.80
C PRO A 193 -15.65 -16.21 -8.35
N VAL A 194 -15.49 -15.04 -7.71
CA VAL A 194 -14.16 -14.56 -7.28
C VAL A 194 -13.71 -15.27 -6.00
N ARG A 195 -12.54 -15.92 -6.05
CA ARG A 195 -11.90 -16.47 -4.85
C ARG A 195 -11.09 -15.38 -4.16
N VAL A 196 -11.08 -15.36 -2.83
CA VAL A 196 -10.26 -14.42 -2.06
C VAL A 196 -9.17 -15.16 -1.31
N HIS A 197 -7.92 -14.78 -1.54
CA HIS A 197 -6.75 -15.28 -0.80
C HIS A 197 -5.95 -14.09 -0.29
N GLY A 198 -6.19 -13.67 0.95
CA GLY A 198 -5.49 -12.53 1.54
C GLY A 198 -4.17 -12.88 2.20
N TYR A 199 -3.29 -11.89 2.27
CA TYR A 199 -2.01 -11.97 2.99
C TYR A 199 -1.93 -10.84 4.02
N VAL A 200 -1.72 -11.22 5.28
CA VAL A 200 -1.34 -10.28 6.34
C VAL A 200 0.19 -10.22 6.38
N ALA A 201 0.76 -9.26 5.66
CA ALA A 201 2.16 -9.23 5.30
C ALA A 201 2.62 -7.86 4.75
N ASP A 202 3.94 -7.61 4.75
CA ASP A 202 4.54 -6.57 3.92
C ASP A 202 4.38 -6.94 2.43
N TYR A 203 4.35 -5.92 1.58
CA TYR A 203 4.15 -6.06 0.14
C TYR A 203 5.13 -7.05 -0.50
N PHE A 204 6.42 -6.93 -0.19
CA PHE A 204 7.43 -7.73 -0.87
C PHE A 204 7.52 -9.15 -0.33
N ASP A 205 7.27 -9.36 0.96
CA ASP A 205 7.18 -10.70 1.55
C ASP A 205 6.01 -11.50 0.95
N ALA A 206 4.85 -10.84 0.78
CA ALA A 206 3.70 -11.44 0.11
C ALA A 206 3.97 -11.73 -1.37
N LEU A 207 4.54 -10.77 -2.11
CA LEU A 207 4.88 -10.98 -3.52
C LEU A 207 5.95 -12.06 -3.72
N ASP A 208 6.93 -12.16 -2.82
CA ASP A 208 7.94 -13.23 -2.83
C ASP A 208 7.28 -14.58 -2.52
N THR A 209 6.31 -14.64 -1.60
CA THR A 209 5.54 -15.86 -1.32
C THR A 209 4.71 -16.29 -2.53
N LEU A 210 4.05 -15.35 -3.22
CA LEU A 210 3.30 -15.62 -4.46
C LEU A 210 4.22 -16.12 -5.57
N ARG A 211 5.43 -15.54 -5.70
CA ARG A 211 6.44 -16.01 -6.65
C ARG A 211 6.89 -17.43 -6.33
N ASP A 212 7.24 -17.70 -5.07
CA ASP A 212 7.73 -19.00 -4.63
C ASP A 212 6.66 -20.10 -4.72
N ALA A 213 5.38 -19.72 -4.66
CA ALA A 213 4.24 -20.58 -4.92
C ALA A 213 3.93 -20.77 -6.42
N GLU A 214 4.74 -20.19 -7.32
CA GLU A 214 4.58 -20.19 -8.77
C GLU A 214 3.29 -19.52 -9.27
N TRP A 215 2.73 -18.57 -8.50
CA TRP A 215 1.63 -17.72 -8.95
C TRP A 215 2.16 -16.56 -9.80
N THR A 216 3.41 -16.17 -9.54
CA THR A 216 4.23 -15.32 -10.40
C THR A 216 5.59 -15.99 -10.61
N HIS A 217 6.31 -15.68 -11.68
CA HIS A 217 7.66 -16.23 -11.91
C HIS A 217 8.74 -15.15 -11.92
N GLY A 218 8.34 -13.88 -12.00
CA GLY A 218 9.27 -12.76 -12.12
C GLY A 218 10.03 -12.77 -13.45
N LEU A 219 11.15 -12.06 -13.47
CA LEU A 219 12.00 -11.93 -14.65
C LEU A 219 12.69 -13.24 -15.03
N GLY A 220 12.67 -13.61 -16.31
CA GLY A 220 13.51 -14.67 -16.88
C GLY A 220 13.05 -16.12 -16.69
N GLY A 221 11.82 -16.35 -16.19
CA GLY A 221 11.21 -17.68 -16.14
C GLY A 221 10.89 -18.25 -17.54
N SER A 222 10.97 -19.57 -17.74
CA SER A 222 10.75 -20.25 -19.04
C SER A 222 9.30 -20.18 -19.57
N ALA A 223 8.36 -19.60 -18.83
CA ALA A 223 6.94 -19.50 -19.19
C ALA A 223 6.48 -18.03 -19.30
N SER A 224 7.43 -17.12 -19.55
CA SER A 224 7.36 -15.69 -19.22
C SER A 224 6.58 -14.79 -20.18
N ASP A 225 6.10 -15.26 -21.33
CA ASP A 225 5.32 -14.40 -22.21
C ASP A 225 3.81 -14.66 -22.05
N ASN A 226 3.02 -13.58 -21.94
CA ASN A 226 1.56 -13.63 -22.07
C ASN A 226 1.11 -13.93 -23.52
N SER A 227 1.89 -14.72 -24.25
CA SER A 227 1.66 -15.13 -25.63
C SER A 227 0.52 -16.15 -25.75
N PRO A 228 -0.08 -16.29 -26.95
CA PRO A 228 -1.07 -17.33 -27.21
C PRO A 228 -0.54 -18.72 -26.86
N GLY A 229 -1.15 -19.38 -25.87
CA GLY A 229 -0.74 -20.70 -25.36
C GLY A 229 -0.07 -20.69 -23.98
N ALA A 230 0.11 -19.53 -23.36
CA ALA A 230 0.59 -19.42 -21.98
C ALA A 230 -0.30 -20.21 -21.00
N THR A 231 0.33 -20.95 -20.09
CA THR A 231 -0.37 -21.81 -19.10
C THR A 231 -0.52 -21.14 -17.74
N LEU A 232 0.15 -20.00 -17.52
CA LEU A 232 0.21 -19.31 -16.25
C LEU A 232 -0.92 -18.29 -16.06
N PRO A 233 -1.32 -18.00 -14.81
CA PRO A 233 -2.23 -16.91 -14.51
C PRO A 233 -1.69 -15.57 -15.00
N HIS A 234 -2.60 -14.69 -15.43
CA HIS A 234 -2.29 -13.31 -15.70
C HIS A 234 -2.37 -12.50 -14.40
N ASN A 235 -1.32 -11.76 -14.04
CA ASN A 235 -1.32 -10.97 -12.82
C ASN A 235 -1.59 -9.50 -13.11
N VAL A 236 -2.51 -8.92 -12.35
CA VAL A 236 -2.78 -7.48 -12.32
C VAL A 236 -2.55 -7.01 -10.90
N VAL A 237 -1.42 -6.35 -10.68
CA VAL A 237 -1.12 -5.67 -9.42
C VAL A 237 -1.88 -4.35 -9.39
N VAL A 238 -2.58 -4.11 -8.29
CA VAL A 238 -3.34 -2.89 -8.02
C VAL A 238 -2.68 -2.19 -6.83
N TYR A 239 -2.28 -0.94 -7.02
CA TYR A 239 -1.66 -0.14 -5.97
C TYR A 239 -2.27 1.25 -5.93
N LEU A 240 -3.22 1.45 -5.02
CA LEU A 240 -4.12 2.61 -4.99
C LEU A 240 -3.76 3.59 -3.89
N GLY A 241 -4.49 4.71 -3.84
CA GLY A 241 -4.47 5.67 -2.75
C GLY A 241 -3.31 6.64 -2.74
N SER A 242 -2.49 6.65 -3.79
CA SER A 242 -1.23 7.39 -3.82
C SER A 242 -0.26 6.95 -2.71
N THR A 243 -0.35 5.71 -2.25
CA THR A 243 0.59 5.12 -1.28
C THR A 243 2.01 5.07 -1.83
N VAL A 244 2.18 5.00 -3.16
CA VAL A 244 3.47 5.20 -3.86
C VAL A 244 4.10 6.58 -3.56
N GLY A 245 3.32 7.54 -3.08
CA GLY A 245 3.82 8.82 -2.59
C GLY A 245 4.68 8.73 -1.33
N ASN A 246 4.69 7.58 -0.65
CA ASN A 246 5.42 7.39 0.58
C ASN A 246 6.90 7.01 0.37
N VAL A 247 7.34 6.73 -0.86
CA VAL A 247 8.78 6.52 -1.16
C VAL A 247 9.43 7.82 -1.57
N THR A 248 10.73 7.99 -1.35
CA THR A 248 11.45 9.19 -1.83
C THR A 248 11.62 9.16 -3.35
N GLY A 249 12.00 10.28 -3.95
CA GLY A 249 12.22 10.37 -5.40
C GLY A 249 13.38 9.52 -5.88
N ALA A 250 14.40 9.36 -5.02
CA ALA A 250 15.53 8.49 -5.28
C ALA A 250 15.15 6.99 -5.21
N GLU A 251 14.11 6.66 -4.44
CA GLU A 251 13.64 5.27 -4.24
C GLU A 251 12.53 4.87 -5.21
N LEU A 252 11.88 5.82 -5.90
CA LEU A 252 10.71 5.53 -6.73
C LEU A 252 11.00 4.47 -7.80
N VAL A 253 12.08 4.61 -8.55
CA VAL A 253 12.44 3.67 -9.62
C VAL A 253 12.77 2.30 -9.05
N SER A 254 13.54 2.24 -7.96
CA SER A 254 13.92 0.95 -7.35
C SER A 254 12.72 0.25 -6.70
N PHE A 255 11.78 1.00 -6.12
CA PHE A 255 10.52 0.47 -5.61
C PHE A 255 9.65 -0.13 -6.72
N LEU A 256 9.46 0.60 -7.82
CA LEU A 256 8.73 0.08 -8.99
C LEU A 256 9.46 -1.13 -9.59
N ALA A 257 10.79 -1.09 -9.71
CA ALA A 257 11.58 -2.21 -10.21
C ALA A 257 11.49 -3.44 -9.31
N ALA A 258 11.36 -3.25 -8.00
CA ALA A 258 11.12 -4.33 -7.06
C ALA A 258 9.76 -5.01 -7.30
N ILE A 259 8.70 -4.25 -7.62
CA ILE A 259 7.41 -4.83 -8.06
C ILE A 259 7.61 -5.56 -9.39
N ARG A 260 8.24 -4.93 -10.38
CA ARG A 260 8.51 -5.51 -11.71
C ARG A 260 9.21 -6.86 -11.63
N ALA A 261 10.19 -7.00 -10.74
CA ALA A 261 10.97 -8.22 -10.56
C ALA A 261 10.13 -9.44 -10.13
N ARG A 262 8.91 -9.23 -9.61
CA ARG A 262 7.96 -10.28 -9.19
C ARG A 262 6.80 -10.46 -10.17
N LEU A 263 6.81 -9.79 -11.31
CA LEU A 263 5.79 -9.90 -12.35
C LEU A 263 6.36 -10.58 -13.59
N ASN A 264 5.49 -11.30 -14.32
CA ASN A 264 5.81 -11.88 -15.61
C ASN A 264 5.75 -10.81 -16.70
N ASP A 265 6.35 -11.06 -17.86
CA ASP A 265 6.25 -10.13 -18.98
C ASP A 265 4.81 -10.09 -19.48
N GLY A 266 4.32 -8.88 -19.70
CA GLY A 266 2.94 -8.62 -20.07
C GLY A 266 1.95 -8.61 -18.91
N ASP A 267 2.34 -8.89 -17.66
CA ASP A 267 1.50 -8.62 -16.49
C ASP A 267 1.30 -7.11 -16.31
N HIS A 268 0.33 -6.71 -15.48
CA HIS A 268 -0.05 -5.31 -15.34
C HIS A 268 0.14 -4.76 -13.93
N LEU A 269 0.43 -3.46 -13.86
CA LEU A 269 0.38 -2.64 -12.67
C LEU A 269 -0.62 -1.49 -12.89
N LEU A 270 -1.72 -1.48 -12.15
CA LEU A 270 -2.65 -0.35 -12.04
C LEU A 270 -2.25 0.49 -10.82
N LEU A 271 -1.72 1.68 -11.07
CA LEU A 271 -1.13 2.56 -10.06
C LEU A 271 -1.91 3.86 -9.91
N GLY A 272 -2.48 4.08 -8.72
CA GLY A 272 -3.15 5.32 -8.32
C GLY A 272 -2.17 6.29 -7.65
N TYR A 273 -2.13 7.55 -8.10
CA TYR A 273 -1.24 8.57 -7.56
C TYR A 273 -1.82 9.99 -7.61
N ASP A 274 -1.49 10.76 -6.58
CA ASP A 274 -1.94 12.13 -6.40
C ASP A 274 -1.14 13.11 -7.28
N LEU A 275 -1.83 13.93 -8.06
CA LEU A 275 -1.19 14.83 -9.01
C LEU A 275 -0.72 16.11 -8.32
N LEU A 276 0.46 16.59 -8.74
CA LEU A 276 1.03 17.83 -8.25
C LEU A 276 0.12 19.03 -8.56
N GLN A 277 -0.23 19.76 -7.51
CA GLN A 277 -1.01 20.99 -7.51
C GLN A 277 -0.22 22.07 -6.76
N THR A 278 -0.88 23.15 -6.37
CA THR A 278 -0.26 24.20 -5.55
C THR A 278 0.03 23.71 -4.12
N PRO A 279 1.13 24.13 -3.48
CA PRO A 279 1.46 23.78 -2.09
C PRO A 279 0.29 23.97 -1.11
N ALA A 280 -0.46 25.07 -1.21
CA ALA A 280 -1.58 25.37 -0.33
C ALA A 280 -2.72 24.33 -0.39
N LYS A 281 -3.02 23.78 -1.58
CA LYS A 281 -4.04 22.73 -1.73
C LYS A 281 -3.58 21.41 -1.11
N HIS A 282 -2.30 21.09 -1.28
CA HIS A 282 -1.70 19.91 -0.67
C HIS A 282 -1.69 20.03 0.85
N LEU A 283 -1.22 21.15 1.41
CA LEU A 283 -1.24 21.39 2.86
C LEU A 283 -2.65 21.34 3.46
N ALA A 284 -3.65 21.90 2.76
CA ALA A 284 -5.04 21.85 3.22
C ALA A 284 -5.61 20.42 3.32
N THR A 285 -4.97 19.45 2.65
CA THR A 285 -5.35 18.03 2.67
C THR A 285 -4.78 17.31 3.91
N TYR A 286 -3.72 17.85 4.51
CA TYR A 286 -2.98 17.26 5.64
C TYR A 286 -2.88 18.23 6.84
N PRO A 287 -4.01 18.67 7.43
CA PRO A 287 -3.97 19.59 8.58
C PRO A 287 -3.35 18.91 9.82
N ALA A 288 -2.28 19.52 10.35
CA ALA A 288 -1.52 19.02 11.49
C ALA A 288 -2.35 18.93 12.78
N ASP A 289 -3.35 19.79 12.94
CA ASP A 289 -4.22 19.91 14.12
C ASP A 289 -5.48 19.03 14.05
N ARG A 290 -5.53 18.08 13.12
CA ARG A 290 -6.65 17.13 12.95
C ARG A 290 -6.12 15.70 12.83
N THR A 291 -6.66 14.92 11.89
CA THR A 291 -6.32 13.51 11.70
C THR A 291 -4.85 13.23 11.46
N VAL A 292 -4.06 14.18 10.93
CA VAL A 292 -2.60 14.02 10.87
C VAL A 292 -1.99 14.06 12.27
N GLY A 293 -2.42 15.01 13.12
CA GLY A 293 -2.04 15.04 14.52
C GLY A 293 -2.49 13.78 15.27
N ASP A 294 -3.70 13.31 15.02
CA ASP A 294 -4.23 12.08 15.63
C ASP A 294 -3.41 10.84 15.23
N LEU A 295 -2.96 10.74 13.97
CA LEU A 295 -2.06 9.68 13.52
C LEU A 295 -0.69 9.74 14.22
N PHE A 296 -0.17 10.96 14.41
CA PHE A 296 1.08 11.19 15.12
C PHE A 296 0.96 10.88 16.62
N GLU A 297 -0.18 11.13 17.25
CA GLU A 297 -0.38 10.71 18.64
C GLU A 297 -0.53 9.18 18.75
N ALA A 298 -1.29 8.55 17.85
CA ALA A 298 -1.48 7.10 17.84
C ALA A 298 -0.15 6.33 17.80
N ILE A 299 0.84 6.87 17.08
CA ILE A 299 2.16 6.23 16.99
C ILE A 299 3.02 6.43 18.24
N LEU A 300 2.89 7.59 18.91
CA LEU A 300 3.52 7.78 20.22
C LEU A 300 2.92 6.83 21.25
N ASP A 301 1.59 6.66 21.24
CA ASP A 301 0.89 5.71 22.11
C ASP A 301 1.31 4.27 21.85
N ARG A 302 1.47 3.89 20.58
CA ARG A 302 2.01 2.58 20.21
C ARG A 302 3.43 2.40 20.76
N MET A 303 4.33 3.38 20.58
CA MET A 303 5.68 3.31 21.12
C MET A 303 5.70 3.19 22.65
N ARG A 304 4.84 3.94 23.36
CA ARG A 304 4.70 3.83 24.83
C ARG A 304 4.26 2.44 25.25
N ARG A 305 3.27 1.87 24.55
CA ARG A 305 2.66 0.56 24.83
C ARG A 305 3.59 -0.61 24.51
N GLU A 306 4.28 -0.55 23.37
CA GLU A 306 4.95 -1.71 22.78
C GLU A 306 6.47 -1.66 22.92
N LEU A 307 7.07 -0.46 23.03
CA LEU A 307 8.52 -0.25 23.09
C LEU A 307 8.99 0.35 24.42
N ASP A 308 8.14 0.36 25.45
CA ASP A 308 8.37 1.00 26.75
C ASP A 308 8.83 2.47 26.61
N ALA A 309 8.40 3.17 25.56
CA ALA A 309 8.92 4.50 25.26
C ALA A 309 8.53 5.52 26.34
N ASP A 310 9.52 6.26 26.86
CA ASP A 310 9.31 7.38 27.77
C ASP A 310 9.23 8.68 26.96
N ILE A 311 7.99 9.04 26.63
CA ILE A 311 7.64 10.22 25.84
C ILE A 311 6.58 11.01 26.61
N SER A 312 7.01 12.09 27.26
CA SER A 312 6.10 12.97 28.00
C SER A 312 5.14 13.69 27.06
N ASP A 313 3.92 13.92 27.51
CA ASP A 313 2.92 14.71 26.79
C ASP A 313 3.45 16.12 26.46
N GLY A 314 3.18 16.58 25.25
CA GLY A 314 3.63 17.90 24.76
C GLY A 314 5.15 18.02 24.56
N ALA A 315 5.91 16.93 24.63
CA ALA A 315 7.35 16.95 24.30
C ALA A 315 7.62 17.09 22.79
N LEU A 316 6.67 16.66 21.96
CA LEU A 316 6.76 16.65 20.50
C LEU A 316 5.51 17.31 19.90
N ASP A 317 5.68 18.40 19.16
CA ASP A 317 4.63 19.01 18.34
C ASP A 317 4.63 18.40 16.92
N VAL A 318 3.51 18.53 16.20
CA VAL A 318 3.37 18.06 14.82
C VAL A 318 3.54 19.23 13.84
N GLU A 319 4.54 19.14 12.97
CA GLU A 319 4.78 20.09 11.87
C GLU A 319 4.43 19.41 10.54
N VAL A 320 3.55 20.03 9.75
CA VAL A 320 3.27 19.64 8.35
C VAL A 320 3.70 20.76 7.42
N VAL A 321 4.59 20.44 6.47
CA VAL A 321 5.14 21.39 5.49
C VAL A 321 5.10 20.82 4.09
N PHE A 322 5.15 21.69 3.08
CA PHE A 322 5.31 21.28 1.69
C PHE A 322 6.75 21.52 1.26
N ASP A 323 7.43 20.46 0.84
CA ASP A 323 8.74 20.53 0.23
C ASP A 323 8.57 20.75 -1.28
N GLU A 324 8.86 21.96 -1.75
CA GLU A 324 8.78 22.30 -3.17
C GLU A 324 9.85 21.62 -4.01
N ALA A 325 11.00 21.27 -3.43
CA ALA A 325 12.07 20.63 -4.17
C ALA A 325 11.69 19.19 -4.54
N ASP A 326 11.06 18.48 -3.60
CA ASP A 326 10.63 17.09 -3.80
C ASP A 326 9.18 16.97 -4.30
N GLY A 327 8.40 18.05 -4.21
CA GLY A 327 6.98 18.06 -4.53
C GLY A 327 6.17 17.21 -3.55
N ALA A 328 6.46 17.32 -2.26
CA ALA A 328 5.94 16.42 -1.24
C ALA A 328 5.36 17.15 -0.02
N VAL A 329 4.30 16.60 0.57
CA VAL A 329 3.91 16.95 1.93
C VAL A 329 4.79 16.15 2.89
N LEU A 330 5.39 16.82 3.86
CA LEU A 330 6.20 16.23 4.92
C LEU A 330 5.51 16.45 6.26
N GLY A 331 5.42 15.41 7.08
CA GLY A 331 5.00 15.49 8.47
C GLY A 331 6.14 15.10 9.40
N ARG A 332 6.31 15.84 10.49
CA ARG A 332 7.45 15.71 11.39
C ARG A 332 7.04 15.93 12.84
N PHE A 333 7.68 15.22 13.76
CA PHE A 333 7.71 15.67 15.15
C PHE A 333 8.72 16.82 15.28
N VAL A 334 8.39 17.81 16.10
CA VAL A 334 9.28 18.91 16.50
C VAL A 334 9.41 18.91 18.01
N SER A 335 10.62 18.74 18.50
CA SER A 335 10.87 18.76 19.94
C SER A 335 10.58 20.15 20.52
N THR A 336 9.72 20.23 21.52
CA THR A 336 9.32 21.52 22.13
C THR A 336 10.37 22.06 23.09
N ARG A 337 11.23 21.18 23.63
CA ARG A 337 12.23 21.49 24.66
C ARG A 337 13.38 20.49 24.61
N ASP A 338 14.52 20.86 25.18
CA ASP A 338 15.60 19.91 25.42
C ASP A 338 15.12 18.77 26.34
N HIS A 339 15.23 17.53 25.88
CA HIS A 339 14.86 16.33 26.64
C HIS A 339 15.54 15.09 26.06
N VAL A 340 15.31 13.93 26.70
CA VAL A 340 15.78 12.62 26.22
C VAL A 340 14.56 11.76 25.97
N LEU A 341 14.44 11.20 24.78
CA LEU A 341 13.50 10.11 24.50
C LEU A 341 14.19 8.79 24.82
N ALA A 342 13.62 8.01 25.73
CA ALA A 342 14.13 6.67 26.02
C ALA A 342 13.20 5.62 25.41
N VAL A 343 13.69 4.81 24.48
CA VAL A 343 12.88 3.86 23.68
C VAL A 343 13.58 2.51 23.61
N GLY A 344 12.79 1.43 23.68
CA GLY A 344 13.25 0.06 23.59
C GLY A 344 12.99 -0.72 24.89
N ARG A 345 12.81 -2.03 24.74
CA ARG A 345 12.45 -2.96 25.80
C ARG A 345 13.69 -3.53 26.47
N GLY A 346 13.67 -3.61 27.79
CA GLY A 346 14.72 -4.26 28.58
C GLY A 346 16.13 -3.78 28.23
N ALA A 347 17.03 -4.72 27.91
CA ALA A 347 18.44 -4.44 27.61
C ALA A 347 18.68 -3.66 26.31
N ARG A 348 17.65 -3.53 25.44
CA ARG A 348 17.73 -2.79 24.18
C ARG A 348 17.35 -1.32 24.33
N ARG A 349 16.81 -0.90 25.48
CA ARG A 349 16.46 0.50 25.74
C ARG A 349 17.62 1.45 25.44
N ARG A 350 17.38 2.46 24.63
CA ARG A 350 18.34 3.50 24.24
C ARG A 350 17.80 4.90 24.54
N ASP A 351 18.72 5.80 24.85
CA ASP A 351 18.45 7.20 25.11
C ASP A 351 18.82 8.05 23.90
N PHE A 352 17.88 8.87 23.47
CA PHE A 352 18.00 9.76 22.32
C PHE A 352 17.84 11.21 22.79
N PRO A 353 18.93 11.95 23.02
CA PRO A 353 18.84 13.35 23.41
C PRO A 353 18.33 14.17 22.21
N LEU A 354 17.34 15.02 22.46
CA LEU A 354 16.77 15.97 21.49
C LEU A 354 16.93 17.39 22.01
N ARG A 355 17.24 18.32 21.10
CA ARG A 355 17.20 19.76 21.36
C ARG A 355 15.85 20.35 21.00
N SER A 356 15.47 21.46 21.66
CA SER A 356 14.32 22.25 21.23
C SER A 356 14.44 22.64 19.75
N GLY A 357 13.38 22.40 18.98
CA GLY A 357 13.32 22.62 17.53
C GLY A 357 13.93 21.50 16.67
N GLU A 358 14.53 20.47 17.26
CA GLU A 358 15.01 19.29 16.54
C GLU A 358 13.82 18.52 15.95
N ARG A 359 13.99 17.99 14.73
CA ARG A 359 12.92 17.36 13.95
C ARG A 359 13.15 15.86 13.81
N ILE A 360 12.06 15.10 13.87
CA ILE A 360 12.03 13.69 13.48
C ILE A 360 11.05 13.55 12.32
N HIS A 361 11.53 13.06 11.17
CA HIS A 361 10.73 12.89 9.96
C HIS A 361 9.85 11.65 10.05
N VAL A 362 8.54 11.76 9.78
CA VAL A 362 7.60 10.65 9.99
C VAL A 362 6.72 10.38 8.79
N LEU A 363 6.25 11.43 8.12
CA LEU A 363 5.34 11.32 6.98
C LEU A 363 5.99 11.93 5.74
N LEU A 364 5.88 11.21 4.62
CA LEU A 364 6.25 11.66 3.29
C LEU A 364 5.09 11.34 2.35
N CYS A 365 4.56 12.33 1.66
CA CYS A 365 3.50 12.16 0.67
C CYS A 365 3.83 12.97 -0.59
N ARG A 366 4.62 12.37 -1.48
CA ARG A 366 4.96 12.93 -2.79
C ARG A 366 3.74 13.08 -3.69
N LYS A 367 3.84 14.06 -4.57
CA LYS A 367 2.84 14.42 -5.57
C LYS A 367 3.50 14.38 -6.94
N PHE A 368 2.79 13.84 -7.92
CA PHE A 368 3.43 13.42 -9.17
C PHE A 368 2.95 14.23 -10.37
N LYS A 369 3.82 14.34 -11.38
CA LYS A 369 3.41 14.69 -12.74
C LYS A 369 3.26 13.40 -13.52
N ARG A 370 2.26 13.32 -14.40
CA ARG A 370 2.01 12.11 -15.23
C ARG A 370 3.25 11.67 -16.00
N ASP A 371 3.89 12.60 -16.71
CA ASP A 371 5.09 12.30 -17.51
C ASP A 371 6.26 11.85 -16.63
N GLY A 372 6.36 12.37 -15.40
CA GLY A 372 7.37 11.94 -14.43
C GLY A 372 7.13 10.52 -13.91
N MET A 373 5.88 10.17 -13.62
CA MET A 373 5.50 8.80 -13.24
C MET A 373 5.74 7.83 -14.41
N ALA A 374 5.35 8.20 -15.62
CA ALA A 374 5.58 7.39 -16.81
C ALA A 374 7.07 7.13 -17.07
N ALA A 375 7.92 8.15 -16.91
CA ALA A 375 9.37 8.01 -17.03
C ALA A 375 9.95 7.08 -15.96
N ALA A 376 9.56 7.24 -14.70
CA ALA A 376 10.03 6.39 -13.61
C ALA A 376 9.59 4.92 -13.79
N ALA A 377 8.35 4.69 -14.21
CA ALA A 377 7.85 3.36 -14.54
C ALA A 377 8.61 2.74 -15.73
N SER A 378 8.89 3.53 -16.77
CA SER A 378 9.69 3.09 -17.92
C SER A 378 11.10 2.66 -17.54
N GLU A 379 11.77 3.42 -16.68
CA GLU A 379 13.09 3.05 -16.16
C GLU A 379 13.04 1.77 -15.32
N ALA A 380 11.92 1.53 -14.63
CA ALA A 380 11.68 0.35 -13.82
C ALA A 380 11.24 -0.91 -14.60
N GLY A 381 11.18 -0.87 -15.92
CA GLY A 381 10.76 -2.01 -16.76
C GLY A 381 9.25 -2.11 -16.98
N PHE A 382 8.55 -0.97 -17.02
CA PHE A 382 7.13 -0.91 -17.33
C PHE A 382 6.82 0.00 -18.52
N GLU A 383 5.86 -0.38 -19.35
CA GLU A 383 5.35 0.42 -20.45
C GLU A 383 3.97 1.01 -20.09
N LEU A 384 3.84 2.34 -20.13
CA LEU A 384 2.54 3.00 -19.94
C LEU A 384 1.56 2.61 -21.05
N GLN A 385 0.42 2.02 -20.67
CA GLN A 385 -0.67 1.70 -21.60
C GLN A 385 -1.69 2.83 -21.66
N GLN A 386 -2.21 3.26 -20.50
CA GLN A 386 -3.25 4.27 -20.42
C GLN A 386 -3.29 4.95 -19.05
N THR A 387 -3.77 6.18 -19.01
CA THR A 387 -4.02 6.94 -17.77
C THR A 387 -5.46 7.46 -17.76
N TRP A 388 -6.14 7.28 -16.63
CA TRP A 388 -7.42 7.90 -16.32
C TRP A 388 -7.24 8.89 -15.18
N THR A 389 -8.13 9.88 -15.10
CA THR A 389 -8.14 10.85 -14.00
C THR A 389 -9.56 11.06 -13.51
N ASP A 390 -9.69 11.55 -12.28
CA ASP A 390 -10.95 12.12 -11.80
C ASP A 390 -11.36 13.34 -12.66
N ALA A 391 -12.63 13.76 -12.58
CA ALA A 391 -13.14 14.86 -13.41
C ALA A 391 -12.42 16.19 -13.18
N THR A 392 -11.79 16.37 -12.00
CA THR A 392 -11.05 17.59 -11.67
C THR A 392 -9.56 17.51 -11.98
N GLY A 393 -9.06 16.38 -12.49
CA GLY A 393 -7.67 16.18 -12.89
C GLY A 393 -6.67 16.32 -11.73
N ARG A 394 -7.07 15.91 -10.52
CA ARG A 394 -6.29 15.98 -9.29
C ARG A 394 -5.66 14.64 -8.90
N PHE A 395 -6.22 13.54 -9.37
CA PHE A 395 -5.78 12.18 -9.09
C PHE A 395 -5.71 11.40 -10.40
N ALA A 396 -4.72 10.54 -10.54
CA ALA A 396 -4.54 9.70 -11.72
C ALA A 396 -4.40 8.24 -11.34
N ASP A 397 -4.98 7.39 -12.18
CA ASP A 397 -4.80 5.94 -12.16
C ASP A 397 -4.19 5.57 -13.51
N SER A 398 -2.98 5.01 -13.51
CA SER A 398 -2.29 4.62 -14.74
C SER A 398 -2.08 3.11 -14.79
N LEU A 399 -2.39 2.53 -15.94
CA LEU A 399 -2.12 1.14 -16.24
C LEU A 399 -0.78 1.03 -16.96
N PHE A 400 0.08 0.19 -16.39
CA PHE A 400 1.40 -0.11 -16.90
C PHE A 400 1.50 -1.60 -17.22
N ARG A 401 2.15 -1.95 -18.32
CA ARG A 401 2.47 -3.33 -18.70
C ARG A 401 3.92 -3.63 -18.34
N ALA A 402 4.19 -4.74 -17.66
CA ALA A 402 5.55 -5.21 -17.40
C ALA A 402 6.23 -5.63 -18.72
N VAL A 403 7.43 -5.10 -18.98
CA VAL A 403 8.21 -5.35 -20.21
C VAL A 403 9.65 -5.71 -19.95
#